data_AF-A0A3S8ZWJ8-F1
#
_entry.id   AF-A0A3S8ZWJ8-F1
#
_cell.length_a   1.000
_cell.length_b   1.000
_cell.length_c   1.000
_cell.angle_alpha   90.00
_cell.angle_beta   90.00
_cell.angle_gamma   90.00
#
_symmetry.space_group_name_H-M   'P 1'
#
loop_
_entity.id
_entity.type
_entity.pdbx_description
1 polymer ?
#
loop_
_entity_poly.entity_id
_entity_poly.type
_entity_poly.pdbx_seq_one_letter_code
_entity_poly.pdbx_strand_id
1 'polypeptide(L)'
;MITKMQKTKTELNPLQQQTILAQLNEIAIARGGICLTEQYKNSNTIMDWQCGEGHQWRAKGFDIKTGDWCPICYKADRAIAMTALAAKYGGECKSSYVDEATFLTWRCAEGHCWSSLPHMVEKGVWCQQCVLQKTSNKIEALHQIAHKLGEVCLSHRYVNDRTRLLWQCKNGHSKAAVYAAVLGGHGCRQCDMQHKKDRLFASLVDLARELGGDCLSETYENMKEDFRWRCEEGHEWVATGASIKKGQWCALCAGYTLIEVEGGEPVLSSLTTNRRQKSLHKLQATAIERGGACLSADYVNSRAHLVWQCANGHEWMASSTNILAGRWCPHCLRTSTVDAQALAVERGGECLSTFVDRFTPMHWRCAEGHEWKTTYGVVAQGAWCPVCAVTQKMLGIKVMHALAANNGGKCLSKRYTNNSVKLKWQCKKGHRWEAAPVQVQVGFWCVKCKKVERKAQALKRLKALAIAKGGKCLSTSYVSSKAPIQWRCAEGHQWTSNAIAVNKHWCPVCSGSRLTIDSAHLQAANKGGKCLSTEYIDCHHKLSWQCEFGHTWDASLTRIKHSKSWCPECLLISRIKSRADWRKKKKNVRVPLFI
;
A
#
# COMPACT_ATOMS: atom_id res chain seq x y z
N MET A 1 -12.00 55.98 -27.13
CA MET A 1 -10.62 56.53 -27.08
C MET A 1 -10.08 56.31 -25.69
N ILE A 2 -9.29 55.24 -25.46
CA ILE A 2 -8.65 54.99 -24.16
C ILE A 2 -7.15 55.21 -24.36
N THR A 3 -6.64 56.23 -23.66
CA THR A 3 -5.30 56.79 -23.72
C THR A 3 -4.24 55.83 -23.20
N LYS A 4 -3.18 55.61 -23.99
CA LYS A 4 -1.95 54.93 -23.57
C LYS A 4 -1.21 55.81 -22.57
N MET A 5 -1.04 55.34 -21.32
CA MET A 5 -0.07 55.93 -20.39
C MET A 5 1.35 55.52 -20.79
N GLN A 6 2.15 56.47 -21.25
CA GLN A 6 3.58 56.31 -21.49
C GLN A 6 4.31 56.23 -20.14
N LYS A 7 5.09 55.16 -19.93
CA LYS A 7 6.04 55.07 -18.81
C LYS A 7 7.24 55.97 -19.11
N THR A 8 7.37 57.06 -18.37
CA THR A 8 8.54 57.94 -18.38
C THR A 8 9.75 57.20 -17.78
N LYS A 9 10.85 57.13 -18.53
CA LYS A 9 12.16 56.68 -18.02
C LYS A 9 12.64 57.70 -16.99
N THR A 10 12.78 57.29 -15.73
CA THR A 10 13.41 58.09 -14.68
C THR A 10 14.91 58.13 -14.94
N GLU A 11 15.43 59.26 -15.43
CA GLU A 11 16.87 59.49 -15.56
C GLU A 11 17.46 59.75 -14.16
N LEU A 12 18.48 58.97 -13.77
CA LEU A 12 19.19 59.11 -12.50
C LEU A 12 19.99 60.42 -12.50
N ASN A 13 19.96 61.18 -11.40
CA ASN A 13 20.73 62.41 -11.30
C ASN A 13 22.26 62.13 -11.20
N PRO A 14 23.13 63.10 -11.51
CA PRO A 14 24.59 62.90 -11.51
C PRO A 14 25.17 62.43 -10.16
N LEU A 15 24.60 62.90 -9.05
CA LEU A 15 25.06 62.51 -7.70
C LEU A 15 24.77 61.03 -7.41
N GLN A 16 23.59 60.55 -7.81
CA GLN A 16 23.18 59.14 -7.72
C GLN A 16 24.04 58.24 -8.62
N GLN A 17 24.38 58.71 -9.82
CA GLN A 17 25.28 58.00 -10.74
C GLN A 17 26.67 57.80 -10.12
N GLN A 18 27.24 58.84 -9.51
CA GLN A 18 28.55 58.78 -8.88
C GLN A 18 28.56 57.91 -7.61
N THR A 19 27.48 57.93 -6.82
CA THR A 19 27.32 57.08 -5.64
C THR A 19 27.25 55.60 -6.01
N ILE A 20 26.50 55.25 -7.08
CA ILE A 20 26.40 53.86 -7.55
C ILE A 20 27.74 53.38 -8.12
N LEU A 21 28.47 54.26 -8.82
CA LEU A 21 29.80 53.94 -9.32
C LEU A 21 30.79 53.63 -8.19
N ALA A 22 30.78 54.42 -7.11
CA ALA A 22 31.63 54.17 -5.94
C ALA A 22 31.34 52.81 -5.28
N GLN A 23 30.06 52.47 -5.10
CA GLN A 23 29.65 51.16 -4.55
C GLN A 23 30.08 49.98 -5.44
N LEU A 24 30.01 50.16 -6.76
CA LEU A 24 30.45 49.14 -7.71
C LEU A 24 31.96 48.95 -7.69
N ASN A 25 32.72 50.01 -7.46
CA ASN A 25 34.18 49.93 -7.33
C ASN A 25 34.59 49.24 -6.01
N GLU A 26 33.90 49.51 -4.90
CA GLU A 26 34.12 48.78 -3.64
C GLU A 26 33.90 47.26 -3.80
N ILE A 27 32.87 46.85 -4.55
CA ILE A 27 32.60 45.44 -4.84
C ILE A 27 33.72 44.82 -5.69
N ALA A 28 34.29 45.57 -6.63
CA ALA A 28 35.43 45.12 -7.41
C ALA A 28 36.65 44.85 -6.54
N ILE A 29 36.98 45.80 -5.65
CA ILE A 29 38.10 45.71 -4.72
C ILE A 29 37.90 44.53 -3.76
N ALA A 30 36.69 44.37 -3.21
CA ALA A 30 36.36 43.27 -2.30
C ALA A 30 36.54 41.87 -2.95
N ARG A 31 36.42 41.78 -4.27
CA ARG A 31 36.65 40.54 -5.05
C ARG A 31 38.04 40.46 -5.65
N GLY A 32 38.96 41.32 -5.22
CA GLY A 32 40.36 41.30 -5.64
C GLY A 32 40.56 41.79 -7.07
N GLY A 33 39.87 42.85 -7.48
CA GLY A 33 40.13 43.51 -8.75
C GLY A 33 39.64 44.97 -8.77
N ILE A 34 39.48 45.55 -9.95
CA ILE A 34 39.18 46.97 -10.12
C ILE A 34 38.13 47.22 -11.21
N CYS A 35 37.37 48.30 -11.06
CA CYS A 35 36.52 48.81 -12.11
C CYS A 35 37.26 49.92 -12.88
N LEU A 36 37.32 49.82 -14.21
CA LEU A 36 38.03 50.75 -15.10
C LEU A 36 37.11 51.84 -15.68
N THR A 37 35.80 51.73 -15.48
CA THR A 37 34.83 52.68 -16.04
C THR A 37 34.61 53.86 -15.11
N GLU A 38 34.71 55.07 -15.65
CA GLU A 38 34.59 56.32 -14.87
C GLU A 38 33.16 56.90 -14.83
N GLN A 39 32.24 56.41 -15.67
CA GLN A 39 30.89 56.98 -15.79
C GLN A 39 29.80 55.91 -15.75
N TYR A 40 28.85 56.06 -14.83
CA TYR A 40 27.67 55.20 -14.72
C TYR A 40 26.42 55.96 -15.16
N LYS A 41 25.73 55.51 -16.23
CA LYS A 41 24.54 56.21 -16.74
C LYS A 41 23.24 55.65 -16.17
N ASN A 42 23.12 54.33 -16.14
CA ASN A 42 21.97 53.57 -15.61
C ASN A 42 22.33 52.09 -15.41
N SER A 43 21.35 51.27 -14.99
CA SER A 43 21.52 49.83 -14.74
C SER A 43 21.95 48.99 -15.95
N ASN A 44 21.82 49.52 -17.17
CA ASN A 44 22.28 48.89 -18.40
C ASN A 44 23.67 49.35 -18.84
N THR A 45 24.36 50.22 -18.08
CA THR A 45 25.73 50.64 -18.40
C THR A 45 26.65 49.42 -18.38
N ILE A 46 27.31 49.17 -19.50
CA ILE A 46 28.37 48.18 -19.62
C ILE A 46 29.63 48.83 -19.08
N MET A 47 30.27 48.17 -18.13
CA MET A 47 31.47 48.63 -17.46
C MET A 47 32.62 47.67 -17.72
N ASP A 48 33.83 48.19 -17.73
CA ASP A 48 35.08 47.47 -17.88
C ASP A 48 35.60 47.10 -16.48
N TRP A 49 35.95 45.83 -16.31
CA TRP A 49 36.40 45.24 -15.05
C TRP A 49 37.71 44.51 -15.25
N GLN A 50 38.54 44.46 -14.22
CA GLN A 50 39.79 43.72 -14.20
C GLN A 50 39.92 42.92 -12.91
N CYS A 51 40.35 41.65 -12.98
CA CYS A 51 40.60 40.81 -11.80
C CYS A 51 42.07 40.86 -11.36
N GLY A 52 42.39 40.28 -10.20
CA GLY A 52 43.75 40.25 -9.63
C GLY A 52 44.79 39.53 -10.50
N GLU A 53 44.35 38.59 -11.34
CA GLU A 53 45.19 37.92 -12.34
C GLU A 53 45.40 38.76 -13.63
N GLY A 54 44.87 39.98 -13.68
CA GLY A 54 45.03 40.91 -14.80
C GLY A 54 44.05 40.73 -15.96
N HIS A 55 43.10 39.79 -15.87
CA HIS A 55 42.10 39.59 -16.93
C HIS A 55 41.08 40.74 -16.97
N GLN A 56 40.84 41.30 -18.15
CA GLN A 56 39.86 42.37 -18.37
C GLN A 56 38.60 41.85 -19.10
N TRP A 57 37.41 42.27 -18.67
CA TRP A 57 36.15 41.94 -19.33
C TRP A 57 35.10 43.05 -19.19
N ARG A 58 34.08 42.99 -20.06
CA ARG A 58 32.95 43.93 -20.08
C ARG A 58 31.70 43.29 -19.52
N ALA A 59 31.13 43.90 -18.48
CA ALA A 59 29.90 43.41 -17.83
C ALA A 59 29.11 44.57 -17.22
N LYS A 60 27.80 44.39 -17.00
CA LYS A 60 27.00 45.37 -16.27
C LYS A 60 27.27 45.26 -14.77
N GLY A 61 27.14 46.37 -14.04
CA GLY A 61 27.30 46.37 -12.58
C GLY A 61 26.35 45.42 -11.83
N PHE A 62 25.18 45.10 -12.40
CA PHE A 62 24.28 44.08 -11.84
C PHE A 62 24.84 42.66 -11.99
N ASP A 63 25.39 42.32 -13.17
CA ASP A 63 25.92 40.98 -13.45
C ASP A 63 27.12 40.67 -12.55
N ILE A 64 27.94 41.69 -12.27
CA ILE A 64 28.98 41.60 -11.25
C ILE A 64 28.39 41.30 -9.88
N LYS A 65 27.33 42.00 -9.42
CA LYS A 65 26.75 41.77 -8.09
C LYS A 65 26.29 40.33 -7.87
N THR A 66 25.66 39.71 -8.88
CA THR A 66 24.99 38.40 -8.73
C THR A 66 25.69 37.21 -9.37
N GLY A 67 26.69 37.43 -10.22
CA GLY A 67 27.34 36.38 -11.03
C GLY A 67 28.80 36.08 -10.65
N ASP A 68 29.44 35.23 -11.47
CA ASP A 68 30.86 34.91 -11.35
C ASP A 68 31.71 36.16 -11.57
N TRP A 69 32.72 36.36 -10.72
CA TRP A 69 33.56 37.54 -10.75
C TRP A 69 34.32 37.66 -12.07
N CYS A 70 35.21 36.70 -12.37
CA CYS A 70 36.00 36.70 -13.59
C CYS A 70 35.67 35.48 -14.47
N PRO A 71 35.13 35.66 -15.68
CA PRO A 71 34.74 34.55 -16.55
C PRO A 71 35.94 33.74 -17.08
N ILE A 72 37.12 34.36 -17.15
CA ILE A 72 38.35 33.72 -17.63
C ILE A 72 38.91 32.80 -16.53
N CYS A 73 39.04 33.29 -15.29
CA CYS A 73 39.45 32.48 -14.14
C CYS A 73 38.46 31.32 -13.90
N TYR A 74 37.15 31.60 -13.91
CA TYR A 74 36.12 30.58 -13.75
C TYR A 74 36.24 29.45 -14.79
N LYS A 75 36.50 29.80 -16.06
CA LYS A 75 36.70 28.81 -17.13
C LYS A 75 37.96 27.96 -16.91
N ALA A 76 39.05 28.56 -16.43
CA ALA A 76 40.28 27.83 -16.10
C ALA A 76 40.05 26.86 -14.95
N ASP A 77 39.41 27.30 -13.87
CA ASP A 77 39.08 26.46 -12.71
C ASP A 77 38.17 25.30 -13.09
N ARG A 78 37.16 25.55 -13.93
CA ARG A 78 36.27 24.49 -14.43
C ARG A 78 37.01 23.48 -15.31
N ALA A 79 37.97 23.92 -16.14
CA ALA A 79 38.80 23.01 -16.94
C ALA A 79 39.62 22.06 -16.06
N ILE A 80 40.20 22.57 -14.97
CA ILE A 80 40.93 21.77 -13.98
C ILE A 80 39.98 20.79 -13.29
N ALA A 81 38.80 21.27 -12.87
CA ALA A 81 37.79 20.43 -12.21
C ALA A 81 37.32 19.27 -13.10
N MET A 82 37.13 19.48 -14.41
CA MET A 82 36.76 18.41 -15.34
C MET A 82 37.85 17.37 -15.51
N THR A 83 39.12 17.80 -15.53
CA THR A 83 40.27 16.91 -15.62
C THR A 83 40.41 16.06 -14.35
N ALA A 84 40.27 16.68 -13.18
CA ALA A 84 40.28 15.97 -11.90
C ALA A 84 39.10 14.98 -11.77
N LEU A 85 37.92 15.36 -12.25
CA LEU A 85 36.74 14.51 -12.25
C LEU A 85 36.93 13.27 -13.14
N ALA A 86 37.57 13.42 -14.31
CA ALA A 86 37.92 12.29 -15.16
C ALA A 86 38.88 11.32 -14.45
N ALA A 87 39.92 11.87 -13.81
CA ALA A 87 40.90 11.08 -13.05
C ALA A 87 40.26 10.30 -11.89
N LYS A 88 39.29 10.89 -11.18
CA LYS A 88 38.52 10.23 -10.12
C LYS A 88 37.81 8.95 -10.60
N TYR A 89 37.34 8.93 -11.84
CA TYR A 89 36.70 7.76 -12.45
C TYR A 89 37.68 6.84 -13.21
N GLY A 90 38.99 7.03 -13.01
CA GLY A 90 40.03 6.22 -13.65
C GLY A 90 40.13 6.45 -15.16
N GLY A 91 39.89 7.68 -15.63
CA GLY A 91 40.04 8.01 -17.04
C GLY A 91 40.50 9.43 -17.27
N GLU A 92 40.32 9.93 -18.49
CA GLU A 92 40.87 11.21 -18.93
C GLU A 92 39.84 12.04 -19.71
N CYS A 93 39.88 13.36 -19.52
CA CYS A 93 39.16 14.30 -20.36
C CYS A 93 40.04 14.66 -21.56
N LYS A 94 39.62 14.29 -22.77
CA LYS A 94 40.39 14.51 -24.01
C LYS A 94 40.19 15.88 -24.64
N SER A 95 39.10 16.57 -24.29
CA SER A 95 38.77 17.89 -24.81
C SER A 95 39.05 18.98 -23.78
N SER A 96 39.45 20.15 -24.25
CA SER A 96 39.50 21.35 -23.42
C SER A 96 38.09 21.83 -23.03
N TYR A 97 37.94 22.30 -21.80
CA TYR A 97 36.67 22.87 -21.33
C TYR A 97 36.39 24.20 -22.03
N VAL A 98 35.18 24.33 -22.56
CA VAL A 98 34.71 25.54 -23.23
C VAL A 98 33.66 26.25 -22.37
N ASP A 99 32.61 25.53 -21.98
CA ASP A 99 31.51 25.95 -21.12
C ASP A 99 30.69 24.70 -20.66
N GLU A 100 29.62 24.90 -19.89
CA GLU A 100 28.71 23.83 -19.44
C GLU A 100 27.85 23.20 -20.55
N ALA A 101 27.70 23.89 -21.69
CA ALA A 101 26.83 23.50 -22.78
C ALA A 101 27.57 22.71 -23.89
N THR A 102 28.90 22.70 -23.83
CA THR A 102 29.75 22.03 -24.80
C THR A 102 30.00 20.59 -24.36
N PHE A 103 29.83 19.67 -25.30
CA PHE A 103 30.14 18.26 -25.08
C PHE A 103 31.65 18.10 -24.92
N LEU A 104 32.05 17.55 -23.77
CA LEU A 104 33.42 17.12 -23.57
C LEU A 104 33.59 15.67 -23.99
N THR A 105 34.75 15.35 -24.56
CA THR A 105 35.14 13.99 -24.91
C THR A 105 35.90 13.38 -23.75
N TRP A 106 35.41 12.25 -23.28
CA TRP A 106 35.92 11.49 -22.14
C TRP A 106 36.43 10.14 -22.61
N ARG A 107 37.42 9.59 -21.91
CA ARG A 107 37.91 8.23 -22.10
C ARG A 107 38.00 7.52 -20.74
N CYS A 108 37.48 6.30 -20.64
CA CYS A 108 37.60 5.49 -19.42
C CYS A 108 38.86 4.61 -19.44
N ALA A 109 39.19 3.97 -18.31
CA ALA A 109 40.27 2.98 -18.17
C ALA A 109 40.25 1.89 -19.26
N GLU A 110 39.07 1.37 -19.58
CA GLU A 110 38.87 0.33 -20.61
C GLU A 110 39.01 0.85 -22.06
N GLY A 111 39.40 2.11 -22.25
CA GLY A 111 39.65 2.70 -23.57
C GLY A 111 38.42 3.21 -24.33
N HIS A 112 37.21 3.07 -23.80
CA HIS A 112 36.01 3.62 -24.43
C HIS A 112 36.00 5.15 -24.42
N CYS A 113 35.76 5.74 -25.59
CA CYS A 113 35.61 7.19 -25.75
C CYS A 113 34.14 7.56 -25.96
N TRP A 114 33.66 8.59 -25.26
CA TRP A 114 32.31 9.14 -25.48
C TRP A 114 32.31 10.65 -25.28
N SER A 115 31.33 11.31 -25.89
CA SER A 115 31.09 12.74 -25.68
C SER A 115 29.89 12.95 -24.78
N SER A 116 30.05 13.73 -23.70
CA SER A 116 28.96 14.07 -22.80
C SER A 116 29.14 15.46 -22.19
N LEU A 117 28.03 16.09 -21.79
CA LEU A 117 28.06 17.37 -21.09
C LEU A 117 28.72 17.22 -19.71
N PRO A 118 29.50 18.23 -19.26
CA PRO A 118 30.13 18.28 -17.94
C PRO A 118 29.23 17.79 -16.79
N HIS A 119 28.02 18.36 -16.69
CA HIS A 119 27.09 18.01 -15.60
C HIS A 119 26.71 16.52 -15.57
N MET A 120 26.68 15.83 -16.70
CA MET A 120 26.23 14.43 -16.76
C MET A 120 27.23 13.52 -16.05
N VAL A 121 28.52 13.82 -16.21
CA VAL A 121 29.61 13.15 -15.51
C VAL A 121 29.61 13.51 -14.03
N GLU A 122 29.36 14.77 -13.67
CA GLU A 122 29.23 15.20 -12.26
C GLU A 122 28.09 14.47 -11.52
N LYS A 123 27.01 14.13 -12.23
CA LYS A 123 25.89 13.32 -11.70
C LYS A 123 26.19 11.82 -11.64
N GLY A 124 27.41 11.41 -11.99
CA GLY A 124 27.88 10.02 -11.91
C GLY A 124 27.59 9.16 -13.14
N VAL A 125 27.18 9.75 -14.26
CA VAL A 125 27.04 9.02 -15.54
C VAL A 125 28.39 9.04 -16.25
N TRP A 126 29.22 8.04 -15.97
CA TRP A 126 30.55 7.88 -16.57
C TRP A 126 30.48 7.17 -17.94
N CYS A 127 30.88 5.90 -18.03
CA CYS A 127 30.93 5.17 -19.30
C CYS A 127 29.73 4.21 -19.45
N GLN A 128 28.83 4.50 -20.40
CA GLN A 128 27.70 3.60 -20.69
C GLN A 128 28.14 2.27 -21.31
N GLN A 129 29.24 2.24 -22.07
CA GLN A 129 29.74 1.00 -22.68
C GLN A 129 30.28 0.03 -21.62
N CYS A 130 31.02 0.52 -20.62
CA CYS A 130 31.42 -0.29 -19.47
C CYS A 130 30.22 -0.79 -18.65
N VAL A 131 29.17 0.01 -18.49
CA VAL A 131 27.93 -0.42 -17.83
C VAL A 131 27.26 -1.53 -18.65
N LEU A 132 27.18 -1.39 -19.97
CA LEU A 132 26.60 -2.38 -20.87
C LEU A 132 27.38 -3.69 -20.86
N GLN A 133 28.72 -3.64 -20.92
CA GLN A 133 29.58 -4.82 -20.78
C GLN A 133 29.37 -5.53 -19.44
N LYS A 134 29.34 -4.78 -18.32
CA LYS A 134 29.03 -5.35 -17.01
C LYS A 134 27.65 -6.01 -16.96
N THR A 135 26.64 -5.43 -17.62
CA THR A 135 25.31 -6.04 -17.69
C THR A 135 25.23 -7.25 -18.63
N SER A 136 26.04 -7.29 -19.69
CA SER A 136 26.15 -8.44 -20.61
C SER A 136 26.77 -9.63 -19.90
N ASN A 137 27.90 -9.44 -19.23
CA ASN A 137 28.55 -10.49 -18.45
C ASN A 137 27.62 -10.99 -17.33
N LYS A 138 26.81 -10.11 -16.75
CA LYS A 138 25.82 -10.49 -15.74
C LYS A 138 24.67 -11.31 -16.32
N ILE A 139 24.15 -11.04 -17.53
CA ILE A 139 23.12 -11.90 -18.13
C ILE A 139 23.66 -13.28 -18.51
N GLU A 140 24.91 -13.36 -18.99
CA GLU A 140 25.57 -14.65 -19.28
C GLU A 140 25.79 -15.48 -18.00
N ALA A 141 26.24 -14.85 -16.91
CA ALA A 141 26.34 -15.51 -15.61
C ALA A 141 24.96 -16.00 -15.11
N LEU A 142 23.90 -15.24 -15.39
CA LEU A 142 22.52 -15.64 -15.05
C LEU A 142 22.03 -16.83 -15.87
N HIS A 143 22.38 -16.91 -17.16
CA HIS A 143 22.10 -18.09 -17.99
C HIS A 143 22.80 -19.34 -17.44
N GLN A 144 24.05 -19.23 -17.00
CA GLN A 144 24.79 -20.34 -16.39
C GLN A 144 24.18 -20.80 -15.06
N ILE A 145 23.74 -19.86 -14.21
CA ILE A 145 23.05 -20.18 -12.94
C ILE A 145 21.70 -20.83 -13.20
N ALA A 146 20.95 -20.34 -14.20
CA ALA A 146 19.69 -20.95 -14.61
C ALA A 146 19.90 -22.45 -14.95
N HIS A 147 20.91 -22.72 -15.79
CA HIS A 147 21.24 -24.08 -16.22
C HIS A 147 21.59 -24.99 -15.03
N LYS A 148 22.36 -24.50 -14.04
CA LYS A 148 22.67 -25.26 -12.82
C LYS A 148 21.44 -25.60 -11.98
N LEU A 149 20.45 -24.71 -11.95
CA LEU A 149 19.17 -24.93 -11.27
C LEU A 149 18.20 -25.78 -12.11
N GLY A 150 18.58 -26.16 -13.34
CA GLY A 150 17.71 -26.86 -14.28
C GLY A 150 16.56 -26.00 -14.80
N GLU A 151 16.67 -24.67 -14.74
CA GLU A 151 15.77 -23.73 -15.40
C GLU A 151 16.50 -23.09 -16.62
N VAL A 152 15.75 -22.54 -17.58
CA VAL A 152 16.30 -21.83 -18.73
C VAL A 152 15.88 -20.36 -18.65
N CYS A 153 16.83 -19.43 -18.63
CA CYS A 153 16.51 -18.00 -18.74
C CYS A 153 16.43 -17.60 -20.22
N LEU A 154 15.24 -17.24 -20.68
CA LEU A 154 14.93 -16.86 -22.07
C LEU A 154 15.21 -15.38 -22.37
N SER A 155 15.53 -14.59 -21.34
CA SER A 155 15.83 -13.17 -21.54
C SER A 155 17.28 -12.95 -21.95
N HIS A 156 17.49 -12.07 -22.94
CA HIS A 156 18.82 -11.70 -23.45
C HIS A 156 19.29 -10.32 -22.99
N ARG A 157 18.50 -9.63 -22.15
CA ARG A 157 18.80 -8.29 -21.68
C ARG A 157 18.56 -8.15 -20.19
N TYR A 158 19.60 -7.75 -19.47
CA TYR A 158 19.56 -7.42 -18.06
C TYR A 158 19.92 -5.95 -17.87
N VAL A 159 19.09 -5.16 -17.17
CA VAL A 159 19.31 -3.72 -16.99
C VAL A 159 19.72 -3.38 -15.56
N ASN A 160 19.03 -3.97 -14.57
CA ASN A 160 19.25 -3.77 -13.13
C ASN A 160 18.59 -4.88 -12.30
N ASP A 161 18.76 -4.85 -10.97
CA ASP A 161 18.22 -5.85 -10.04
C ASP A 161 16.68 -5.88 -9.94
N ARG A 162 15.96 -4.97 -10.60
CA ARG A 162 14.49 -5.01 -10.73
C ARG A 162 14.01 -5.56 -12.07
N THR A 163 14.94 -5.89 -12.98
CA THR A 163 14.60 -6.46 -14.28
C THR A 163 13.90 -7.79 -14.06
N ARG A 164 12.68 -7.92 -14.60
CA ARG A 164 11.99 -9.19 -14.64
C ARG A 164 12.49 -9.97 -15.84
N LEU A 165 13.20 -11.05 -15.57
CA LEU A 165 13.69 -11.97 -16.57
C LEU A 165 12.65 -13.06 -16.77
N LEU A 166 12.56 -13.56 -18.00
CA LEU A 166 11.71 -14.67 -18.36
C LEU A 166 12.49 -15.96 -18.14
N TRP A 167 11.95 -16.84 -17.30
CA TRP A 167 12.51 -18.13 -16.93
C TRP A 167 11.57 -19.23 -17.38
N GLN A 168 12.10 -20.37 -17.79
CA GLN A 168 11.37 -21.55 -18.18
C GLN A 168 11.83 -22.74 -17.34
N CYS A 169 10.90 -23.46 -16.73
CA CYS A 169 11.22 -24.68 -15.96
C CYS A 169 11.37 -25.89 -16.89
N LYS A 170 11.87 -27.01 -16.36
CA LYS A 170 12.00 -28.30 -17.10
C LYS A 170 10.70 -28.78 -17.75
N ASN A 171 9.55 -28.48 -17.15
CA ASN A 171 8.23 -28.86 -17.66
C ASN A 171 7.68 -27.85 -18.70
N GLY A 172 8.50 -26.94 -19.22
CA GLY A 172 8.12 -25.99 -20.27
C GLY A 172 7.37 -24.73 -19.80
N HIS A 173 6.95 -24.65 -18.54
CA HIS A 173 6.26 -23.47 -18.00
C HIS A 173 7.19 -22.25 -17.91
N SER A 174 6.70 -21.09 -18.38
CA SER A 174 7.44 -19.83 -18.31
C SER A 174 6.93 -18.90 -17.20
N LYS A 175 7.85 -18.19 -16.54
CA LYS A 175 7.55 -17.21 -15.48
C LYS A 175 8.41 -15.95 -15.64
N ALA A 176 7.80 -14.78 -15.46
CA ALA A 176 8.53 -13.52 -15.39
C ALA A 176 8.89 -13.21 -13.93
N ALA A 177 10.17 -13.32 -13.57
CA ALA A 177 10.65 -13.16 -12.20
C ALA A 177 11.94 -12.34 -12.14
N VAL A 178 12.11 -11.64 -11.03
CA VAL A 178 13.36 -10.93 -10.73
C VAL A 178 14.40 -11.94 -10.24
N TYR A 179 15.67 -11.75 -10.58
CA TYR A 179 16.76 -12.68 -10.23
C TYR A 179 16.80 -13.07 -8.75
N ALA A 180 16.67 -12.11 -7.83
CA ALA A 180 16.69 -12.39 -6.39
C ALA A 180 15.58 -13.37 -5.95
N ALA A 181 14.40 -13.32 -6.59
CA ALA A 181 13.30 -14.22 -6.27
C ALA A 181 13.56 -15.66 -6.76
N VAL A 182 14.35 -15.82 -7.82
CA VAL A 182 14.74 -17.15 -8.35
C VAL A 182 15.79 -17.80 -7.46
N LEU A 183 16.78 -17.04 -6.98
CA LEU A 183 17.73 -17.53 -5.98
C LEU A 183 17.06 -17.90 -4.65
N GLY A 184 16.00 -17.20 -4.27
CA GLY A 184 15.23 -17.47 -3.06
C GLY A 184 14.39 -18.76 -3.08
N GLY A 185 14.53 -19.61 -4.10
CA GLY A 185 13.87 -20.92 -4.16
C GLY A 185 12.38 -20.86 -4.50
N HIS A 186 11.86 -19.74 -5.00
CA HIS A 186 10.50 -19.66 -5.53
C HIS A 186 10.43 -20.34 -6.91
N GLY A 187 10.26 -21.67 -6.88
CA GLY A 187 10.14 -22.54 -8.05
C GLY A 187 8.94 -22.21 -8.96
N CYS A 188 8.74 -23.02 -10.00
CA CYS A 188 7.60 -22.84 -10.90
C CYS A 188 6.27 -23.07 -10.16
N ARG A 189 5.42 -22.03 -10.08
CA ARG A 189 4.12 -22.10 -9.38
C ARG A 189 3.20 -23.17 -9.94
N GLN A 190 3.23 -23.40 -11.26
CA GLN A 190 2.42 -24.44 -11.89
C GLN A 190 2.93 -25.84 -11.53
N CYS A 191 4.24 -26.07 -11.55
CA CYS A 191 4.82 -27.34 -11.08
C CYS A 191 4.59 -27.56 -9.57
N ASP A 192 4.73 -26.52 -8.73
CA ASP A 192 4.48 -26.62 -7.28
C ASP A 192 3.01 -26.94 -6.98
N MET A 193 2.07 -26.38 -7.75
CA MET A 193 0.66 -26.78 -7.66
C MET A 193 0.47 -28.24 -8.06
N GLN A 194 1.06 -28.68 -9.17
CA GLN A 194 0.93 -30.08 -9.61
C GLN A 194 1.53 -31.06 -8.59
N HIS A 195 2.75 -30.83 -8.10
CA HIS A 195 3.35 -31.64 -7.04
C HIS A 195 2.57 -31.63 -5.72
N LYS A 196 1.81 -30.57 -5.42
CA LYS A 196 0.89 -30.56 -4.28
C LYS A 196 -0.36 -31.41 -4.55
N LYS A 197 -0.90 -31.36 -5.77
CA LYS A 197 -2.02 -32.22 -6.19
C LYS A 197 -1.63 -33.69 -6.12
N ASP A 198 -0.47 -34.06 -6.68
CA ASP A 198 0.01 -35.44 -6.73
C ASP A 198 0.26 -35.99 -5.31
N ARG A 199 0.88 -35.19 -4.41
CA ARG A 199 1.08 -35.59 -3.00
C ARG A 199 -0.21 -35.76 -2.22
N LEU A 200 -1.19 -34.88 -2.47
CA LEU A 200 -2.50 -34.98 -1.82
C LEU A 200 -3.27 -36.21 -2.30
N PHE A 201 -3.17 -36.52 -3.59
CA PHE A 201 -3.75 -37.72 -4.18
C PHE A 201 -3.09 -38.99 -3.63
N ALA A 202 -1.75 -39.04 -3.58
CA ALA A 202 -1.02 -40.15 -2.96
C ALA A 202 -1.44 -40.37 -1.49
N SER A 203 -1.55 -39.29 -0.70
CA SER A 203 -2.04 -39.36 0.68
C SER A 203 -3.47 -39.89 0.80
N LEU A 204 -4.34 -39.69 -0.20
CA LEU A 204 -5.70 -40.23 -0.21
C LEU A 204 -5.73 -41.71 -0.61
N VAL A 205 -4.85 -42.12 -1.52
CA VAL A 205 -4.67 -43.53 -1.90
C VAL A 205 -4.11 -44.34 -0.72
N ASP A 206 -3.12 -43.80 -0.01
CA ASP A 206 -2.57 -44.46 1.18
C ASP A 206 -3.61 -44.58 2.30
N LEU A 207 -4.41 -43.53 2.52
CA LEU A 207 -5.52 -43.55 3.47
C LEU A 207 -6.59 -44.60 3.10
N ALA A 208 -6.85 -44.82 1.81
CA ALA A 208 -7.76 -45.88 1.36
C ALA A 208 -7.26 -47.27 1.77
N ARG A 209 -5.96 -47.51 1.57
CA ARG A 209 -5.30 -48.78 1.94
C ARG A 209 -5.32 -49.00 3.45
N GLU A 210 -5.06 -47.94 4.24
CA GLU A 210 -5.14 -47.99 5.71
C GLU A 210 -6.54 -48.34 6.22
N LEU A 211 -7.59 -47.95 5.49
CA LEU A 211 -8.99 -48.23 5.83
C LEU A 211 -9.51 -49.56 5.26
N GLY A 212 -8.62 -50.40 4.71
CA GLY A 212 -8.99 -51.70 4.14
C GLY A 212 -9.77 -51.55 2.83
N GLY A 213 -9.19 -50.89 1.84
CA GLY A 213 -9.76 -50.81 0.49
C GLY A 213 -8.94 -49.95 -0.48
N ASP A 214 -9.54 -49.58 -1.61
CA ASP A 214 -8.86 -48.94 -2.72
C ASP A 214 -9.54 -47.64 -3.18
N CYS A 215 -8.74 -46.68 -3.64
CA CYS A 215 -9.21 -45.56 -4.44
C CYS A 215 -9.12 -45.94 -5.93
N LEU A 216 -10.26 -46.01 -6.62
CA LEU A 216 -10.37 -46.41 -8.03
C LEU A 216 -10.22 -45.24 -9.01
N SER A 217 -10.29 -44.00 -8.52
CA SER A 217 -10.06 -42.82 -9.36
C SER A 217 -8.57 -42.69 -9.72
N GLU A 218 -8.25 -42.45 -10.99
CA GLU A 218 -6.87 -42.32 -11.49
C GLU A 218 -6.36 -40.87 -11.55
N THR A 219 -7.25 -39.87 -11.49
CA THR A 219 -6.91 -38.45 -11.67
C THR A 219 -7.45 -37.57 -10.55
N TYR A 220 -6.75 -36.46 -10.30
CA TYR A 220 -7.07 -35.47 -9.28
C TYR A 220 -7.01 -34.06 -9.88
N GLU A 221 -8.16 -33.38 -10.01
CA GLU A 221 -8.18 -31.97 -10.38
C GLU A 221 -8.37 -31.04 -9.17
N ASN A 222 -9.25 -31.39 -8.20
CA ASN A 222 -9.50 -30.59 -7.01
C ASN A 222 -10.05 -31.39 -5.78
N MET A 223 -10.02 -30.79 -4.57
CA MET A 223 -10.49 -31.39 -3.30
C MET A 223 -12.03 -31.53 -3.17
N LYS A 224 -12.79 -30.97 -4.10
CA LYS A 224 -14.27 -30.95 -4.06
C LYS A 224 -14.90 -31.96 -5.00
N GLU A 225 -14.09 -32.60 -5.83
CA GLU A 225 -14.55 -33.64 -6.73
C GLU A 225 -14.75 -34.96 -6.01
N ASP A 226 -15.60 -35.74 -6.65
CA ASP A 226 -16.07 -37.04 -6.21
C ASP A 226 -15.09 -38.12 -6.67
N PHE A 227 -14.56 -38.89 -5.72
CA PHE A 227 -13.68 -40.03 -5.96
C PHE A 227 -14.47 -41.32 -5.88
N ARG A 228 -14.07 -42.32 -6.68
CA ARG A 228 -14.58 -43.68 -6.57
C ARG A 228 -13.72 -44.49 -5.61
N TRP A 229 -14.34 -45.13 -4.65
CA TRP A 229 -13.70 -45.91 -3.60
C TRP A 229 -14.26 -47.32 -3.59
N ARG A 230 -13.49 -48.27 -3.10
CA ARG A 230 -13.88 -49.67 -2.90
C ARG A 230 -13.43 -50.14 -1.51
N CYS A 231 -14.29 -50.79 -0.72
CA CYS A 231 -13.88 -51.44 0.55
C CYS A 231 -13.41 -52.88 0.30
N GLU A 232 -12.78 -53.50 1.31
CA GLU A 232 -12.30 -54.88 1.30
C GLU A 232 -13.40 -55.90 0.91
N GLU A 233 -14.64 -55.66 1.33
CA GLU A 233 -15.82 -56.46 0.94
C GLU A 233 -16.31 -56.19 -0.50
N GLY A 234 -15.58 -55.39 -1.29
CA GLY A 234 -15.86 -55.13 -2.71
C GLY A 234 -16.91 -54.05 -3.00
N HIS A 235 -17.46 -53.37 -2.00
CA HIS A 235 -18.45 -52.31 -2.23
C HIS A 235 -17.83 -51.07 -2.86
N GLU A 236 -18.37 -50.63 -3.99
CA GLU A 236 -17.94 -49.41 -4.68
C GLU A 236 -18.87 -48.23 -4.39
N TRP A 237 -18.32 -47.06 -4.08
CA TRP A 237 -19.11 -45.84 -3.88
C TRP A 237 -18.37 -44.58 -4.31
N VAL A 238 -19.14 -43.50 -4.42
CA VAL A 238 -18.67 -42.18 -4.81
C VAL A 238 -18.69 -41.24 -3.61
N ALA A 239 -17.55 -40.64 -3.27
CA ALA A 239 -17.44 -39.67 -2.17
C ALA A 239 -16.24 -38.75 -2.33
N THR A 240 -16.31 -37.56 -1.73
CA THR A 240 -15.18 -36.61 -1.72
C THR A 240 -14.06 -37.08 -0.77
N GLY A 241 -12.79 -36.83 -1.13
CA GLY A 241 -11.65 -37.17 -0.26
C GLY A 241 -11.67 -36.47 1.11
N ALA A 242 -12.34 -35.32 1.23
CA ALA A 242 -12.56 -34.63 2.50
C ALA A 242 -13.54 -35.37 3.44
N SER A 243 -14.49 -36.11 2.89
CA SER A 243 -15.42 -36.97 3.65
C SER A 243 -14.69 -38.18 4.23
N ILE A 244 -13.87 -38.84 3.42
CA ILE A 244 -13.06 -39.99 3.84
C ILE A 244 -12.11 -39.60 4.99
N LYS A 245 -11.42 -38.46 4.87
CA LYS A 245 -10.55 -37.93 5.96
C LYS A 245 -11.27 -37.62 7.27
N LYS A 246 -12.60 -37.43 7.24
CA LYS A 246 -13.43 -37.23 8.44
C LYS A 246 -13.95 -38.54 9.04
N GLY A 247 -13.54 -39.69 8.50
CA GLY A 247 -13.87 -41.03 9.02
C GLY A 247 -15.12 -41.66 8.42
N GLN A 248 -15.66 -41.14 7.31
CA GLN A 248 -16.79 -41.76 6.62
C GLN A 248 -16.27 -42.62 5.46
N TRP A 249 -16.02 -43.91 5.73
CA TRP A 249 -15.50 -44.88 4.76
C TRP A 249 -16.62 -45.51 3.92
N CYS A 250 -16.97 -46.78 4.16
CA CYS A 250 -18.03 -47.46 3.42
C CYS A 250 -19.33 -47.58 4.22
N ALA A 251 -20.43 -47.07 3.66
CA ALA A 251 -21.74 -47.12 4.29
C ALA A 251 -22.36 -48.53 4.33
N LEU A 252 -21.99 -49.40 3.38
CA LEU A 252 -22.44 -50.79 3.31
C LEU A 252 -21.63 -51.68 4.27
N CYS A 253 -20.30 -51.62 4.22
CA CYS A 253 -19.41 -52.31 5.17
C CYS A 253 -19.71 -51.89 6.64
N ALA A 254 -20.10 -50.64 6.91
CA ALA A 254 -20.54 -50.19 8.24
C ALA A 254 -21.95 -50.70 8.67
N GLY A 255 -22.53 -51.66 7.92
CA GLY A 255 -23.94 -52.03 7.96
C GLY A 255 -24.30 -53.50 7.71
N TYR A 256 -23.37 -54.48 7.79
CA TYR A 256 -23.72 -55.91 7.74
C TYR A 256 -22.85 -56.78 8.68
N THR A 257 -23.38 -57.89 9.21
CA THR A 257 -22.63 -58.96 9.88
C THR A 257 -23.35 -60.30 9.64
N LEU A 258 -22.59 -61.37 9.37
CA LEU A 258 -23.11 -62.74 9.19
C LEU A 258 -23.58 -63.33 10.54
N ILE A 259 -24.73 -63.99 10.54
CA ILE A 259 -25.24 -64.76 11.68
C ILE A 259 -25.28 -66.22 11.25
N GLU A 260 -24.54 -67.07 11.96
CA GLU A 260 -24.66 -68.53 11.83
C GLU A 260 -25.86 -69.01 12.65
N VAL A 261 -26.68 -69.87 12.04
CA VAL A 261 -27.81 -70.52 12.70
C VAL A 261 -27.53 -72.02 12.67
N GLU A 262 -27.53 -72.69 13.83
CA GLU A 262 -27.32 -74.14 13.87
C GLU A 262 -28.44 -74.85 13.10
N GLY A 263 -28.05 -75.51 12.00
CA GLY A 263 -28.92 -76.37 11.19
C GLY A 263 -29.50 -75.77 9.91
N GLY A 264 -29.06 -74.59 9.44
CA GLY A 264 -29.54 -74.01 8.18
C GLY A 264 -28.52 -73.13 7.44
N GLU A 265 -28.72 -72.95 6.13
CA GLU A 265 -27.90 -72.10 5.25
C GLU A 265 -27.84 -70.63 5.75
N PRO A 266 -26.68 -69.96 5.68
CA PRO A 266 -26.50 -68.59 6.18
C PRO A 266 -27.30 -67.56 5.36
N VAL A 267 -28.02 -66.65 6.05
CA VAL A 267 -28.91 -65.66 5.41
C VAL A 267 -28.40 -64.22 5.61
N LEU A 268 -28.37 -63.44 4.53
CA LEU A 268 -27.99 -62.02 4.53
C LEU A 268 -29.12 -61.14 5.10
N SER A 269 -28.88 -60.39 6.19
CA SER A 269 -29.87 -59.43 6.74
C SER A 269 -29.40 -57.97 6.68
N SER A 270 -30.27 -57.09 6.16
CA SER A 270 -30.05 -55.64 6.02
C SER A 270 -30.09 -54.89 7.36
N LEU A 271 -28.99 -54.23 7.77
CA LEU A 271 -28.93 -53.42 9.01
C LEU A 271 -29.40 -51.95 8.83
N THR A 272 -30.37 -51.64 7.96
CA THR A 272 -31.13 -50.37 8.19
C THR A 272 -31.97 -50.45 9.46
N THR A 273 -32.30 -51.67 9.91
CA THR A 273 -33.03 -51.98 11.13
C THR A 273 -32.14 -51.87 12.37
N ASN A 274 -30.88 -52.33 12.34
CA ASN A 274 -30.09 -52.50 13.57
C ASN A 274 -29.47 -51.20 14.14
N ARG A 275 -29.13 -50.18 13.33
CA ARG A 275 -28.69 -48.88 13.89
C ARG A 275 -29.85 -48.10 14.52
N ARG A 276 -31.04 -48.19 13.91
CA ARG A 276 -32.28 -47.64 14.43
C ARG A 276 -32.72 -48.37 15.70
N GLN A 277 -32.55 -49.69 15.73
CA GLN A 277 -32.89 -50.54 16.88
C GLN A 277 -31.87 -50.45 18.02
N LYS A 278 -30.56 -50.30 17.75
CA LYS A 278 -29.57 -49.93 18.78
C LYS A 278 -29.81 -48.53 19.34
N SER A 279 -30.20 -47.58 18.49
CA SER A 279 -30.57 -46.24 18.93
C SER A 279 -31.86 -46.26 19.75
N LEU A 280 -32.86 -47.06 19.34
CA LEU A 280 -34.10 -47.25 20.08
C LEU A 280 -33.85 -47.98 21.41
N HIS A 281 -33.02 -49.01 21.44
CA HIS A 281 -32.63 -49.72 22.66
C HIS A 281 -31.87 -48.81 23.62
N LYS A 282 -30.99 -47.95 23.10
CA LYS A 282 -30.33 -46.92 23.91
C LYS A 282 -31.33 -45.92 24.47
N LEU A 283 -32.32 -45.50 23.67
CA LEU A 283 -33.38 -44.59 24.09
C LEU A 283 -34.34 -45.24 25.11
N GLN A 284 -34.66 -46.53 24.95
CA GLN A 284 -35.41 -47.34 25.90
C GLN A 284 -34.64 -47.53 27.20
N ALA A 285 -33.33 -47.79 27.14
CA ALA A 285 -32.47 -47.87 28.32
C ALA A 285 -32.38 -46.52 29.05
N THR A 286 -32.26 -45.40 28.33
CA THR A 286 -32.33 -44.04 28.92
C THR A 286 -33.71 -43.77 29.53
N ALA A 287 -34.77 -44.37 28.99
CA ALA A 287 -36.09 -44.26 29.59
C ALA A 287 -36.18 -44.99 30.93
N ILE A 288 -35.68 -46.23 30.96
CA ILE A 288 -35.64 -47.07 32.16
C ILE A 288 -34.77 -46.41 33.24
N GLU A 289 -33.59 -45.89 32.87
CA GLU A 289 -32.68 -45.17 33.78
C GLU A 289 -33.36 -43.96 34.43
N ARG A 290 -34.30 -43.30 33.73
CA ARG A 290 -35.07 -42.16 34.23
C ARG A 290 -36.40 -42.56 34.86
N GLY A 291 -36.58 -43.84 35.18
CA GLY A 291 -37.77 -44.38 35.82
C GLY A 291 -39.00 -44.32 34.92
N GLY A 292 -38.88 -44.59 33.64
CA GLY A 292 -40.00 -44.63 32.71
C GLY A 292 -39.79 -45.60 31.55
N ALA A 293 -40.67 -45.56 30.55
CA ALA A 293 -40.62 -46.45 29.39
C ALA A 293 -40.75 -45.67 28.08
N CYS A 294 -40.14 -46.18 27.01
CA CYS A 294 -40.41 -45.73 25.64
C CYS A 294 -41.35 -46.77 25.00
N LEU A 295 -42.57 -46.36 24.68
CA LEU A 295 -43.64 -47.23 24.16
C LEU A 295 -43.58 -47.39 22.63
N SER A 296 -42.76 -46.59 21.94
CA SER A 296 -42.58 -46.71 20.49
C SER A 296 -41.68 -47.88 20.12
N ALA A 297 -42.13 -48.72 19.20
CA ALA A 297 -41.40 -49.87 18.67
C ALA A 297 -40.42 -49.52 17.54
N ASP A 298 -40.58 -48.34 16.91
CA ASP A 298 -39.79 -47.94 15.74
C ASP A 298 -39.17 -46.54 15.89
N TYR A 299 -37.92 -46.41 15.45
CA TYR A 299 -37.19 -45.13 15.46
C TYR A 299 -36.64 -44.80 14.07
N VAL A 300 -37.19 -43.77 13.43
CA VAL A 300 -36.80 -43.39 12.06
C VAL A 300 -35.61 -42.44 12.05
N ASN A 301 -35.66 -41.36 12.84
CA ASN A 301 -34.62 -40.34 12.92
C ASN A 301 -34.74 -39.45 14.19
N SER A 302 -33.76 -38.58 14.41
CA SER A 302 -33.65 -37.72 15.62
C SER A 302 -34.71 -36.63 15.77
N ARG A 303 -35.53 -36.40 14.74
CA ARG A 303 -36.67 -35.47 14.76
C ARG A 303 -38.01 -36.18 14.87
N ALA A 304 -38.05 -37.50 14.73
CA ALA A 304 -39.27 -38.28 14.92
C ALA A 304 -39.69 -38.24 16.39
N HIS A 305 -40.99 -38.05 16.61
CA HIS A 305 -41.59 -38.10 17.95
C HIS A 305 -41.82 -39.55 18.34
N LEU A 306 -41.33 -39.93 19.51
CA LEU A 306 -41.59 -41.22 20.16
C LEU A 306 -42.56 -41.00 21.32
N VAL A 307 -43.28 -42.05 21.69
CA VAL A 307 -44.20 -42.09 22.84
C VAL A 307 -43.43 -42.57 24.06
N TRP A 308 -43.50 -41.81 25.15
CA TRP A 308 -42.78 -42.05 26.40
C TRP A 308 -43.76 -42.08 27.58
N GLN A 309 -43.44 -42.85 28.62
CA GLN A 309 -44.21 -42.97 29.86
C GLN A 309 -43.29 -42.73 31.08
N CYS A 310 -43.69 -41.95 32.08
CA CYS A 310 -42.92 -41.74 33.33
C CYS A 310 -43.36 -42.71 34.44
N ALA A 311 -42.59 -42.79 35.53
CA ALA A 311 -42.90 -43.60 36.71
C ALA A 311 -44.33 -43.37 37.24
N ASN A 312 -44.83 -42.14 37.14
CA ASN A 312 -46.18 -41.77 37.58
C ASN A 312 -47.27 -42.12 36.55
N GLY A 313 -46.95 -42.89 35.50
CA GLY A 313 -47.89 -43.37 34.48
C GLY A 313 -48.27 -42.37 33.39
N HIS A 314 -47.67 -41.17 33.35
CA HIS A 314 -48.01 -40.17 32.33
C HIS A 314 -47.40 -40.50 30.97
N GLU A 315 -48.21 -40.52 29.92
CA GLU A 315 -47.79 -40.75 28.53
C GLU A 315 -47.68 -39.43 27.74
N TRP A 316 -46.61 -39.24 26.98
CA TRP A 316 -46.43 -38.05 26.12
C TRP A 316 -45.56 -38.32 24.90
N MET A 317 -45.72 -37.47 23.87
CA MET A 317 -44.92 -37.53 22.64
C MET A 317 -43.76 -36.53 22.67
N ALA A 318 -42.53 -37.01 22.43
CA ALA A 318 -41.34 -36.15 22.36
C ALA A 318 -40.26 -36.74 21.44
N SER A 319 -39.45 -35.88 20.83
CA SER A 319 -38.30 -36.31 20.02
C SER A 319 -37.15 -36.82 20.90
N SER A 320 -36.36 -37.76 20.36
CA SER A 320 -35.19 -38.32 21.06
C SER A 320 -34.17 -37.26 21.47
N THR A 321 -34.04 -36.17 20.70
CA THR A 321 -33.17 -35.02 21.01
C THR A 321 -33.58 -34.28 22.28
N ASN A 322 -34.88 -34.09 22.52
CA ASN A 322 -35.36 -33.38 23.71
C ASN A 322 -35.15 -34.21 24.98
N ILE A 323 -35.32 -35.53 24.87
CA ILE A 323 -35.09 -36.47 25.96
C ILE A 323 -33.60 -36.53 26.32
N LEU A 324 -32.72 -36.70 25.33
CA LEU A 324 -31.26 -36.72 25.53
C LEU A 324 -30.73 -35.38 26.06
N ALA A 325 -31.34 -34.26 25.67
CA ALA A 325 -31.01 -32.92 26.19
C ALA A 325 -31.51 -32.65 27.62
N GLY A 326 -32.09 -33.65 28.29
CA GLY A 326 -32.45 -33.59 29.72
C GLY A 326 -33.89 -33.19 30.03
N ARG A 327 -34.77 -33.05 29.02
CA ARG A 327 -36.21 -32.79 29.27
C ARG A 327 -36.96 -34.12 29.29
N TRP A 328 -37.56 -34.47 30.43
CA TRP A 328 -38.25 -35.75 30.63
C TRP A 328 -39.77 -35.60 30.46
N CYS A 329 -40.56 -35.95 31.48
CA CYS A 329 -42.01 -35.89 31.42
C CYS A 329 -42.54 -34.49 31.78
N PRO A 330 -43.33 -33.84 30.90
CA PRO A 330 -43.91 -32.53 31.16
C PRO A 330 -45.00 -32.53 32.24
N HIS A 331 -45.61 -33.70 32.54
CA HIS A 331 -46.61 -33.86 33.59
C HIS A 331 -45.96 -34.13 34.95
N CYS A 332 -44.96 -35.02 35.02
CA CYS A 332 -44.13 -35.20 36.22
C CYS A 332 -43.35 -33.89 36.58
N LEU A 333 -42.97 -33.05 35.59
CA LEU A 333 -42.39 -31.71 35.83
C LEU A 333 -43.38 -30.68 36.43
N ARG A 334 -44.68 -30.98 36.43
CA ARG A 334 -45.72 -30.16 37.10
C ARG A 334 -45.94 -30.57 38.55
N THR A 335 -45.48 -31.75 38.97
CA THR A 335 -45.76 -32.34 40.31
C THR A 335 -44.53 -32.82 41.08
N SER A 336 -43.31 -32.62 40.57
CA SER A 336 -42.10 -32.70 41.41
C SER A 336 -42.26 -31.68 42.55
N THR A 337 -42.18 -32.14 43.79
CA THR A 337 -42.19 -31.30 44.99
C THR A 337 -40.94 -30.43 44.96
N VAL A 338 -41.05 -29.27 44.32
CA VAL A 338 -39.98 -28.31 44.25
C VAL A 338 -40.12 -27.39 45.44
N ASP A 339 -39.16 -27.46 46.36
CA ASP A 339 -39.20 -26.64 47.56
C ASP A 339 -38.74 -25.23 47.23
N ALA A 340 -39.69 -24.39 46.84
CA ALA A 340 -39.48 -22.96 46.59
C ALA A 340 -38.85 -22.25 47.81
N GLN A 341 -39.04 -22.79 49.02
CA GLN A 341 -38.42 -22.29 50.23
C GLN A 341 -36.91 -22.54 50.22
N ALA A 342 -36.48 -23.76 49.89
CA ALA A 342 -35.06 -24.11 49.81
C ALA A 342 -34.31 -23.29 48.76
N LEU A 343 -34.91 -23.08 47.57
CA LEU A 343 -34.32 -22.24 46.53
C LEU A 343 -34.21 -20.78 46.97
N ALA A 344 -35.17 -20.30 47.76
CA ALA A 344 -35.11 -18.94 48.26
C ALA A 344 -33.96 -18.76 49.27
N VAL A 345 -33.79 -19.73 50.17
CA VAL A 345 -32.70 -19.75 51.16
C VAL A 345 -31.33 -19.81 50.47
N GLU A 346 -31.16 -20.65 49.45
CA GLU A 346 -29.91 -20.74 48.66
C GLU A 346 -29.51 -19.38 48.08
N ARG A 347 -30.50 -18.57 47.65
CA ARG A 347 -30.28 -17.25 47.05
C ARG A 347 -30.27 -16.11 48.06
N GLY A 348 -30.20 -16.44 49.36
CA GLY A 348 -30.16 -15.46 50.44
C GLY A 348 -31.46 -14.68 50.55
N GLY A 349 -32.60 -15.37 50.58
CA GLY A 349 -33.89 -14.79 50.87
C GLY A 349 -34.94 -15.84 51.22
N GLU A 350 -36.21 -15.49 51.08
CA GLU A 350 -37.34 -16.29 51.54
C GLU A 350 -38.44 -16.33 50.50
N CYS A 351 -39.14 -17.47 50.40
CA CYS A 351 -40.39 -17.56 49.67
C CYS A 351 -41.53 -17.34 50.67
N LEU A 352 -42.48 -16.47 50.33
CA LEU A 352 -43.63 -16.12 51.17
C LEU A 352 -44.90 -16.84 50.72
N SER A 353 -44.82 -17.68 49.67
CA SER A 353 -45.96 -18.42 49.11
C SER A 353 -45.69 -19.91 49.14
N THR A 354 -46.71 -20.71 49.43
CA THR A 354 -46.68 -22.16 49.27
C THR A 354 -46.53 -22.52 47.81
N PHE A 355 -45.65 -23.47 47.49
CA PHE A 355 -45.44 -23.94 46.13
C PHE A 355 -46.70 -24.61 45.57
N VAL A 356 -47.19 -24.11 44.44
CA VAL A 356 -48.35 -24.67 43.72
C VAL A 356 -47.89 -25.31 42.42
N ASP A 357 -47.28 -24.51 41.53
CA ASP A 357 -46.72 -24.99 40.28
C ASP A 357 -45.67 -23.97 39.74
N ARG A 358 -44.99 -24.33 38.63
CA ARG A 358 -43.90 -23.54 38.06
C ARG A 358 -44.31 -22.28 37.28
N PHE A 359 -45.60 -22.12 36.99
CA PHE A 359 -46.17 -21.05 36.16
C PHE A 359 -46.98 -20.04 36.99
N THR A 360 -47.47 -20.45 38.16
CA THR A 360 -48.18 -19.58 39.08
C THR A 360 -47.19 -18.58 39.72
N PRO A 361 -47.48 -17.27 39.69
CA PRO A 361 -46.65 -16.26 40.35
C PRO A 361 -46.63 -16.46 41.88
N MET A 362 -45.44 -16.60 42.43
CA MET A 362 -45.17 -16.77 43.86
C MET A 362 -44.59 -15.47 44.44
N HIS A 363 -44.77 -15.25 45.74
CA HIS A 363 -44.15 -14.13 46.46
C HIS A 363 -42.77 -14.52 46.98
N TRP A 364 -41.80 -13.65 46.78
CA TRP A 364 -40.40 -13.82 47.17
C TRP A 364 -39.91 -12.58 47.91
N ARG A 365 -38.99 -12.78 48.86
CA ARG A 365 -38.31 -11.73 49.61
C ARG A 365 -36.80 -11.97 49.54
N CYS A 366 -35.99 -10.93 49.30
CA CYS A 366 -34.52 -11.06 49.31
C CYS A 366 -33.94 -10.67 50.68
N ALA A 367 -32.64 -10.93 50.92
CA ALA A 367 -31.90 -10.49 52.11
C ALA A 367 -32.05 -8.99 52.43
N GLU A 368 -32.16 -8.14 51.41
CA GLU A 368 -32.35 -6.69 51.56
C GLU A 368 -33.82 -6.30 51.88
N GLY A 369 -34.70 -7.26 52.14
CA GLY A 369 -36.10 -7.05 52.53
C GLY A 369 -37.08 -6.72 51.40
N HIS A 370 -36.64 -6.66 50.13
CA HIS A 370 -37.55 -6.40 49.01
C HIS A 370 -38.45 -7.59 48.71
N GLU A 371 -39.76 -7.33 48.60
CA GLU A 371 -40.76 -8.32 48.23
C GLU A 371 -41.21 -8.16 46.76
N TRP A 372 -41.32 -9.27 46.03
CA TRP A 372 -41.82 -9.26 44.64
C TRP A 372 -42.57 -10.54 44.27
N LYS A 373 -43.40 -10.44 43.22
CA LYS A 373 -44.15 -11.57 42.65
C LYS A 373 -43.51 -12.03 41.35
N THR A 374 -43.15 -13.30 41.25
CA THR A 374 -42.68 -13.92 39.99
C THR A 374 -42.85 -15.44 40.05
N THR A 375 -42.78 -16.11 38.91
CA THR A 375 -42.92 -17.56 38.83
C THR A 375 -41.64 -18.28 39.27
N TYR A 376 -41.79 -19.48 39.84
CA TYR A 376 -40.66 -20.33 40.22
C TYR A 376 -39.66 -20.54 39.06
N GLY A 377 -40.15 -20.73 37.84
CA GLY A 377 -39.30 -20.97 36.67
C GLY A 377 -38.32 -19.83 36.37
N VAL A 378 -38.71 -18.57 36.62
CA VAL A 378 -37.86 -17.39 36.41
C VAL A 378 -36.74 -17.33 37.45
N VAL A 379 -37.07 -17.68 38.69
CA VAL A 379 -36.13 -17.73 39.82
C VAL A 379 -35.10 -18.85 39.65
N ALA A 380 -35.57 -20.04 39.28
CA ALA A 380 -34.72 -21.19 38.99
C ALA A 380 -33.74 -20.94 37.82
N GLN A 381 -34.14 -20.14 36.83
CA GLN A 381 -33.29 -19.76 35.69
C GLN A 381 -32.25 -18.66 36.03
N GLY A 382 -32.25 -18.13 37.26
CA GLY A 382 -31.23 -17.20 37.74
C GLY A 382 -31.68 -15.75 37.94
N ALA A 383 -32.94 -15.40 37.65
CA ALA A 383 -33.44 -14.05 37.90
C ALA A 383 -34.03 -13.94 39.33
N TRP A 384 -33.38 -13.16 40.19
CA TRP A 384 -33.73 -13.04 41.62
C TRP A 384 -34.56 -11.77 41.93
N CYS A 385 -34.01 -10.82 42.67
CA CYS A 385 -34.72 -9.60 43.07
C CYS A 385 -34.63 -8.49 41.99
N PRO A 386 -35.75 -7.97 41.47
CA PRO A 386 -35.76 -6.91 40.47
C PRO A 386 -35.25 -5.58 41.02
N VAL A 387 -35.48 -5.27 42.30
CA VAL A 387 -34.99 -4.03 42.93
C VAL A 387 -33.47 -4.10 43.10
N CYS A 388 -32.93 -5.18 43.67
CA CYS A 388 -31.48 -5.37 43.78
C CYS A 388 -30.80 -5.43 42.40
N ALA A 389 -31.44 -6.04 41.39
CA ALA A 389 -30.93 -6.05 40.02
C ALA A 389 -30.89 -4.63 39.40
N VAL A 390 -31.86 -3.77 39.72
CA VAL A 390 -31.84 -2.35 39.33
C VAL A 390 -30.74 -1.61 40.07
N THR A 391 -30.54 -1.86 41.37
CA THR A 391 -29.45 -1.27 42.16
C THR A 391 -28.08 -1.66 41.62
N GLN A 392 -27.87 -2.93 41.26
CA GLN A 392 -26.65 -3.40 40.57
C GLN A 392 -26.47 -2.77 39.18
N LYS A 393 -27.56 -2.55 38.42
CA LYS A 393 -27.50 -1.77 37.16
C LYS A 393 -27.13 -0.29 37.41
N MET A 394 -27.54 0.29 38.53
CA MET A 394 -27.13 1.64 38.96
C MET A 394 -25.67 1.71 39.41
N LEU A 395 -25.13 0.65 40.01
CA LEU A 395 -23.68 0.51 40.19
C LEU A 395 -22.95 0.49 38.83
N GLY A 396 -23.52 -0.19 37.84
CA GLY A 396 -23.01 -0.20 36.46
C GLY A 396 -22.93 1.19 35.82
N ILE A 397 -23.94 2.06 35.98
CA ILE A 397 -23.87 3.43 35.42
C ILE A 397 -22.83 4.30 36.15
N LYS A 398 -22.64 4.14 37.46
CA LYS A 398 -21.57 4.83 38.21
C LYS A 398 -20.19 4.50 37.65
N VAL A 399 -19.94 3.23 37.32
CA VAL A 399 -18.69 2.79 36.66
C VAL A 399 -18.53 3.48 35.29
N MET A 400 -19.61 3.64 34.53
CA MET A 400 -19.57 4.35 33.25
C MET A 400 -19.33 5.86 33.40
N HIS A 401 -19.85 6.49 34.46
CA HIS A 401 -19.52 7.89 34.79
C HIS A 401 -18.04 8.03 35.17
N ALA A 402 -17.49 7.12 35.97
CA ALA A 402 -16.07 7.10 36.32
C ALA A 402 -15.18 6.87 35.09
N LEU A 403 -15.55 5.93 34.20
CA LEU A 403 -14.85 5.69 32.93
C LEU A 403 -14.85 6.94 32.04
N ALA A 404 -15.97 7.67 32.02
CA ALA A 404 -16.04 8.92 31.29
C ALA A 404 -15.14 10.01 31.87
N ALA A 405 -15.11 10.13 33.21
CA ALA A 405 -14.26 11.07 33.91
C ALA A 405 -12.76 10.78 33.67
N ASN A 406 -12.36 9.50 33.70
CA ASN A 406 -10.99 9.08 33.43
C ASN A 406 -10.52 9.45 32.01
N ASN A 407 -11.43 9.38 31.03
CA ASN A 407 -11.16 9.83 29.65
C ASN A 407 -11.37 11.35 29.44
N GLY A 408 -11.46 12.12 30.53
CA GLY A 408 -11.60 13.57 30.51
C GLY A 408 -12.94 14.03 29.94
N GLY A 409 -14.04 13.33 30.20
CA GLY A 409 -15.38 13.74 29.81
C GLY A 409 -16.48 13.25 30.74
N LYS A 410 -17.71 13.17 30.23
CA LYS A 410 -18.92 12.86 31.01
C LYS A 410 -19.80 11.85 30.26
N CYS A 411 -20.35 10.87 30.97
CA CYS A 411 -21.45 10.06 30.46
C CYS A 411 -22.76 10.78 30.80
N LEU A 412 -23.59 11.05 29.79
CA LEU A 412 -24.86 11.77 29.93
C LEU A 412 -26.05 10.82 30.16
N SER A 413 -25.86 9.52 29.93
CA SER A 413 -26.88 8.52 30.23
C SER A 413 -27.08 8.36 31.74
N LYS A 414 -28.35 8.27 32.16
CA LYS A 414 -28.73 8.01 33.56
C LYS A 414 -29.01 6.52 33.84
N ARG A 415 -29.21 5.71 32.80
CA ARG A 415 -29.54 4.29 32.89
C ARG A 415 -28.53 3.46 32.12
N TYR A 416 -28.08 2.36 32.72
CA TYR A 416 -27.21 1.36 32.11
C TYR A 416 -27.94 0.01 32.14
N THR A 417 -28.00 -0.66 30.99
CA THR A 417 -28.66 -1.96 30.85
C THR A 417 -27.65 -3.08 30.68
N ASN A 418 -26.76 -2.96 29.70
CA ASN A 418 -25.67 -3.91 29.42
C ASN A 418 -24.55 -3.23 28.59
N ASN A 419 -23.46 -3.95 28.33
CA ASN A 419 -22.28 -3.45 27.61
C ASN A 419 -22.47 -3.22 26.09
N SER A 420 -23.61 -3.66 25.53
CA SER A 420 -23.92 -3.57 24.11
C SER A 420 -24.85 -2.41 23.77
N VAL A 421 -25.64 -1.94 24.74
CA VAL A 421 -26.56 -0.81 24.55
C VAL A 421 -25.78 0.50 24.56
N LYS A 422 -26.07 1.37 23.58
CA LYS A 422 -25.39 2.65 23.42
C LYS A 422 -25.72 3.60 24.57
N LEU A 423 -24.68 4.21 25.13
CA LEU A 423 -24.80 5.33 26.06
C LEU A 423 -24.43 6.64 25.36
N LYS A 424 -24.92 7.77 25.90
CA LYS A 424 -24.58 9.11 25.45
C LYS A 424 -23.34 9.59 26.19
N TRP A 425 -22.31 9.97 25.46
CA TRP A 425 -21.01 10.41 25.99
C TRP A 425 -20.72 11.84 25.56
N GLN A 426 -19.91 12.56 26.36
CA GLN A 426 -19.42 13.90 26.06
C GLN A 426 -17.92 13.98 26.42
N CYS A 427 -17.07 14.51 25.54
CA CYS A 427 -15.64 14.69 25.84
C CYS A 427 -15.34 16.09 26.42
N LYS A 428 -14.11 16.32 26.88
CA LYS A 428 -13.62 17.64 27.38
C LYS A 428 -13.93 18.80 26.44
N LYS A 429 -13.85 18.57 25.12
CA LYS A 429 -14.11 19.58 24.07
C LYS A 429 -15.60 19.77 23.76
N GLY A 430 -16.50 19.15 24.52
CA GLY A 430 -17.94 19.30 24.39
C GLY A 430 -18.61 18.42 23.32
N HIS A 431 -17.86 17.64 22.53
CA HIS A 431 -18.45 16.76 21.52
C HIS A 431 -19.32 15.68 22.17
N ARG A 432 -20.55 15.52 21.68
CA ARG A 432 -21.50 14.49 22.13
C ARG A 432 -21.61 13.38 21.09
N TRP A 433 -21.65 12.12 21.53
CA TRP A 433 -21.86 10.95 20.65
C TRP A 433 -22.51 9.78 21.40
N GLU A 434 -23.04 8.83 20.64
CA GLU A 434 -23.62 7.59 21.17
C GLU A 434 -22.71 6.40 20.84
N ALA A 435 -22.29 5.65 21.86
CA ALA A 435 -21.43 4.48 21.71
C ALA A 435 -21.70 3.44 22.79
N ALA A 436 -21.50 2.17 22.46
CA ALA A 436 -21.60 1.09 23.43
C ALA A 436 -20.40 1.14 24.40
N PRO A 437 -20.60 0.88 25.70
CA PRO A 437 -19.54 0.84 26.71
C PRO A 437 -18.32 0.01 26.34
N VAL A 438 -18.52 -1.15 25.70
CA VAL A 438 -17.42 -2.02 25.23
C VAL A 438 -16.47 -1.29 24.28
N GLN A 439 -16.98 -0.43 23.39
CA GLN A 439 -16.14 0.31 22.44
C GLN A 439 -15.31 1.40 23.13
N VAL A 440 -15.89 1.99 24.17
CA VAL A 440 -15.24 3.02 24.99
C VAL A 440 -14.12 2.41 25.84
N GLN A 441 -14.34 1.22 26.40
CA GLN A 441 -13.34 0.46 27.16
C GLN A 441 -12.13 0.04 26.30
N VAL A 442 -12.36 -0.34 25.03
CA VAL A 442 -11.30 -0.71 24.07
C VAL A 442 -10.54 0.52 23.53
N GLY A 443 -10.86 1.73 23.98
CA GLY A 443 -10.11 2.96 23.67
C GLY A 443 -10.69 3.81 22.55
N PHE A 444 -11.91 3.53 22.07
CA PHE A 444 -12.61 4.41 21.13
C PHE A 444 -13.41 5.49 21.88
N TRP A 445 -12.70 6.50 22.39
CA TRP A 445 -13.31 7.63 23.10
C TRP A 445 -14.02 8.61 22.15
N CYS A 446 -13.34 9.65 21.63
CA CYS A 446 -13.97 10.68 20.81
C CYS A 446 -13.40 10.75 19.38
N VAL A 447 -14.20 10.33 18.40
CA VAL A 447 -13.82 10.35 16.98
C VAL A 447 -13.51 11.75 16.47
N LYS A 448 -14.27 12.77 16.89
CA LYS A 448 -14.04 14.18 16.48
C LYS A 448 -12.69 14.68 17.01
N CYS A 449 -12.37 14.44 18.28
CA CYS A 449 -11.07 14.80 18.86
C CYS A 449 -9.92 14.07 18.16
N LYS A 450 -10.04 12.75 17.96
CA LYS A 450 -9.03 11.94 17.28
C LYS A 450 -8.79 12.39 15.83
N LYS A 451 -9.83 12.83 15.13
CA LYS A 451 -9.71 13.43 13.77
C LYS A 451 -8.94 14.74 13.78
N VAL A 452 -9.21 15.63 14.73
CA VAL A 452 -8.50 16.93 14.85
C VAL A 452 -7.02 16.71 15.17
N GLU A 453 -6.72 15.85 16.13
CA GLU A 453 -5.35 15.51 16.50
C GLU A 453 -4.56 14.86 15.35
N ARG A 454 -5.18 13.91 14.63
CA ARG A 454 -4.58 13.29 13.44
C ARG A 454 -4.24 14.32 12.37
N LYS A 455 -5.11 15.32 12.15
CA LYS A 455 -4.85 16.42 11.20
C LYS A 455 -3.70 17.32 11.65
N ALA A 456 -3.62 17.65 12.94
CA ALA A 456 -2.52 18.42 13.52
C ALA A 456 -1.17 17.68 13.37
N GLN A 457 -1.15 16.38 13.68
CA GLN A 457 0.05 15.56 13.53
C GLN A 457 0.48 15.40 12.07
N ALA A 458 -0.49 15.29 11.15
CA ALA A 458 -0.20 15.30 9.72
C ALA A 458 0.43 16.63 9.27
N LEU A 459 -0.09 17.77 9.72
CA LEU A 459 0.50 19.08 9.42
C LEU A 459 1.93 19.21 9.97
N LYS A 460 2.20 18.69 11.19
CA LYS A 460 3.55 18.65 11.78
C LYS A 460 4.53 17.87 10.89
N ARG A 461 4.12 16.69 10.39
CA ARG A 461 4.90 15.88 9.46
C ARG A 461 5.16 16.60 8.14
N LEU A 462 4.17 17.32 7.60
CA LEU A 462 4.32 18.08 6.35
C LEU A 462 5.24 19.29 6.51
N LYS A 463 5.21 19.97 7.66
CA LYS A 463 6.19 21.02 7.99
C LYS A 463 7.61 20.47 8.05
N ALA A 464 7.81 19.31 8.69
CA ALA A 464 9.11 18.65 8.73
C ALA A 464 9.59 18.22 7.33
N LEU A 465 8.69 17.69 6.49
CA LEU A 465 8.99 17.37 5.08
C LEU A 465 9.45 18.61 4.31
N ALA A 466 8.81 19.76 4.53
CA ALA A 466 9.21 20.99 3.86
C ALA A 466 10.63 21.42 4.24
N ILE A 467 10.95 21.35 5.54
CA ILE A 467 12.29 21.68 6.05
C ILE A 467 13.33 20.72 5.45
N ALA A 468 13.05 19.42 5.41
CA ALA A 468 13.95 18.41 4.84
C ALA A 468 14.23 18.60 3.33
N LYS A 469 13.33 19.28 2.60
CA LYS A 469 13.50 19.62 1.18
C LYS A 469 14.03 21.05 0.97
N GLY A 470 14.53 21.70 2.02
CA GLY A 470 15.10 23.04 1.95
C GLY A 470 14.05 24.14 1.76
N GLY A 471 12.83 23.98 2.27
CA GLY A 471 11.80 25.01 2.17
C GLY A 471 10.85 25.04 3.37
N LYS A 472 9.71 25.74 3.21
CA LYS A 472 8.74 26.01 4.29
C LYS A 472 7.33 25.69 3.84
N CYS A 473 6.55 25.05 4.71
CA CYS A 473 5.11 24.90 4.55
C CYS A 473 4.42 26.09 5.21
N LEU A 474 3.69 26.89 4.42
CA LEU A 474 3.06 28.14 4.85
C LEU A 474 1.64 27.92 5.42
N SER A 475 1.00 26.79 5.11
CA SER A 475 -0.36 26.55 5.58
C SER A 475 -0.43 26.25 7.07
N THR A 476 -1.42 26.85 7.72
CA THR A 476 -1.73 26.69 9.16
C THR A 476 -2.73 25.56 9.43
N SER A 477 -3.39 25.04 8.40
CA SER A 477 -4.40 23.98 8.53
C SER A 477 -4.22 22.87 7.50
N TYR A 478 -4.60 21.64 7.87
CA TYR A 478 -4.56 20.47 6.99
C TYR A 478 -5.92 19.76 6.99
N VAL A 479 -6.57 19.73 5.83
CA VAL A 479 -7.92 19.16 5.70
C VAL A 479 -7.87 17.70 5.25
N SER A 480 -7.09 17.40 4.20
CA SER A 480 -6.94 16.05 3.62
C SER A 480 -5.66 15.93 2.78
N SER A 481 -5.32 14.71 2.35
CA SER A 481 -4.12 14.44 1.54
C SER A 481 -4.15 15.03 0.13
N LYS A 482 -5.35 15.32 -0.38
CA LYS A 482 -5.56 15.97 -1.69
C LYS A 482 -5.77 17.48 -1.56
N ALA A 483 -5.89 18.01 -0.34
CA ALA A 483 -6.14 19.42 -0.13
C ALA A 483 -4.94 20.27 -0.58
N PRO A 484 -5.19 21.44 -1.17
CA PRO A 484 -4.14 22.38 -1.54
C PRO A 484 -3.43 22.92 -0.29
N ILE A 485 -2.11 22.86 -0.29
CA ILE A 485 -1.23 23.39 0.76
C ILE A 485 -0.28 24.37 0.10
N GLN A 486 0.06 25.46 0.79
CA GLN A 486 1.01 26.44 0.31
C GLN A 486 2.42 26.11 0.78
N TRP A 487 3.35 26.12 -0.16
CA TRP A 487 4.75 25.77 0.03
C TRP A 487 5.65 26.90 -0.47
N ARG A 488 6.85 26.99 0.10
CA ARG A 488 7.92 27.90 -0.32
C ARG A 488 9.22 27.11 -0.42
N CYS A 489 9.98 27.22 -1.51
CA CYS A 489 11.31 26.59 -1.63
C CYS A 489 12.44 27.51 -1.13
N ALA A 490 13.68 27.01 -1.12
CA ALA A 490 14.89 27.77 -0.80
C ALA A 490 15.02 29.03 -1.66
N GLU A 491 14.79 28.90 -2.97
CA GLU A 491 14.80 29.99 -3.96
C GLU A 491 13.62 30.98 -3.84
N GLY A 492 12.80 30.88 -2.79
CA GLY A 492 11.71 31.83 -2.52
C GLY A 492 10.41 31.60 -3.32
N HIS A 493 10.37 30.68 -4.28
CA HIS A 493 9.15 30.38 -5.05
C HIS A 493 8.03 29.87 -4.14
N GLN A 494 6.84 30.45 -4.28
CA GLN A 494 5.65 30.05 -3.56
C GLN A 494 4.68 29.35 -4.51
N TRP A 495 4.17 28.20 -4.12
CA TRP A 495 3.18 27.47 -4.92
C TRP A 495 2.16 26.74 -4.05
N THR A 496 1.02 26.45 -4.65
CA THR A 496 -0.04 25.67 -4.01
C THR A 496 -0.06 24.27 -4.60
N SER A 497 0.12 23.25 -3.75
CA SER A 497 0.08 21.85 -4.18
C SER A 497 -0.30 20.94 -3.02
N ASN A 498 -0.76 19.72 -3.31
CA ASN A 498 -1.10 18.75 -2.29
C ASN A 498 0.15 17.99 -1.80
N ALA A 499 0.02 17.38 -0.61
CA ALA A 499 1.13 16.67 0.06
C ALA A 499 1.73 15.52 -0.77
N ILE A 500 0.93 14.86 -1.60
CA ILE A 500 1.37 13.72 -2.43
C ILE A 500 2.23 14.22 -3.59
N ALA A 501 1.81 15.29 -4.25
CA ALA A 501 2.50 15.88 -5.39
C ALA A 501 3.86 16.45 -4.98
N VAL A 502 3.94 17.14 -3.84
CA VAL A 502 5.21 17.72 -3.33
C VAL A 502 6.23 16.65 -2.95
N ASN A 503 5.78 15.47 -2.53
CA ASN A 503 6.68 14.35 -2.27
C ASN A 503 7.32 13.80 -3.55
N LYS A 504 6.67 13.95 -4.71
CA LYS A 504 7.18 13.51 -6.02
C LYS A 504 7.96 14.61 -6.74
N HIS A 505 7.44 15.83 -6.80
CA HIS A 505 8.05 16.98 -7.45
C HIS A 505 7.92 18.18 -6.52
N TRP A 506 9.06 18.68 -6.04
CA TRP A 506 9.12 19.68 -4.98
C TRP A 506 8.52 21.02 -5.42
N CYS A 507 9.23 21.80 -6.24
CA CYS A 507 8.80 23.13 -6.69
C CYS A 507 8.56 23.15 -8.21
N PRO A 508 7.36 23.51 -8.70
CA PRO A 508 7.03 23.49 -10.14
C PRO A 508 7.80 24.52 -10.98
N VAL A 509 8.36 25.56 -10.36
CA VAL A 509 9.22 26.54 -11.03
C VAL A 509 10.64 25.98 -11.13
N CYS A 510 11.22 25.48 -10.03
CA CYS A 510 12.54 24.85 -10.04
C CYS A 510 12.57 23.50 -10.79
N SER A 511 11.43 22.82 -10.90
CA SER A 511 11.28 21.52 -11.59
C SER A 511 10.56 21.60 -12.93
N GLY A 512 10.16 22.81 -13.38
CA GLY A 512 9.68 23.16 -14.72
C GLY A 512 8.27 22.69 -15.10
N SER A 513 7.24 23.56 -15.04
CA SER A 513 5.92 23.30 -15.66
C SER A 513 5.00 24.52 -15.93
N ARG A 514 5.51 25.74 -16.15
CA ARG A 514 4.71 26.80 -16.83
C ARG A 514 5.57 27.51 -17.87
N LEU A 515 5.22 27.29 -19.13
CA LEU A 515 5.74 28.03 -20.27
C LEU A 515 4.92 29.33 -20.37
N THR A 516 5.56 30.48 -20.18
CA THR A 516 4.98 31.83 -20.34
C THR A 516 5.69 32.56 -21.48
N ILE A 517 5.16 33.71 -21.93
CA ILE A 517 5.86 34.54 -22.92
C ILE A 517 7.26 34.96 -22.42
N ASP A 518 7.41 35.21 -21.12
CA ASP A 518 8.71 35.48 -20.49
C ASP A 518 9.67 34.28 -20.63
N SER A 519 9.13 33.05 -20.51
CA SER A 519 9.92 31.85 -20.75
C SER A 519 10.32 31.71 -22.22
N ALA A 520 9.53 32.23 -23.18
CA ALA A 520 9.89 32.26 -24.59
C ALA A 520 11.02 33.27 -24.86
N HIS A 521 10.93 34.48 -24.32
CA HIS A 521 12.00 35.47 -24.41
C HIS A 521 13.29 34.98 -23.75
N LEU A 522 13.19 34.31 -22.59
CA LEU A 522 14.34 33.70 -21.91
C LEU A 522 14.97 32.59 -22.75
N GLN A 523 14.17 31.71 -23.36
CA GLN A 523 14.68 30.66 -24.26
C GLN A 523 15.33 31.23 -25.51
N ALA A 524 14.81 32.32 -26.05
CA ALA A 524 15.44 33.01 -27.17
C ALA A 524 16.80 33.59 -26.80
N ALA A 525 16.87 34.28 -25.66
CA ALA A 525 18.11 34.86 -25.15
C ALA A 525 19.17 33.77 -24.91
N ASN A 526 18.79 32.65 -24.29
CA ASN A 526 19.68 31.52 -24.03
C ASN A 526 20.23 30.85 -25.30
N LYS A 527 19.57 31.03 -26.45
CA LYS A 527 19.99 30.47 -27.74
C LYS A 527 20.63 31.50 -28.66
N GLY A 528 20.96 32.69 -28.17
CA GLY A 528 21.56 33.76 -28.97
C GLY A 528 20.58 34.34 -29.99
N GLY A 529 19.36 34.65 -29.56
CA GLY A 529 18.37 35.28 -30.42
C GLY A 529 17.24 35.97 -29.65
N LYS A 530 16.20 36.39 -30.38
CA LYS A 530 15.06 37.14 -29.83
C LYS A 530 13.75 36.45 -30.20
N CYS A 531 12.83 36.41 -29.25
CA CYS A 531 11.42 36.11 -29.54
C CYS A 531 10.76 37.47 -29.85
N LEU A 532 10.19 37.60 -31.05
CA LEU A 532 9.54 38.81 -31.55
C LEU A 532 8.06 38.88 -31.17
N SER A 533 7.45 37.73 -30.84
CA SER A 533 6.07 37.69 -30.36
C SER A 533 5.99 38.29 -28.95
N THR A 534 4.94 39.07 -28.72
CA THR A 534 4.64 39.71 -27.44
C THR A 534 3.53 39.01 -26.65
N GLU A 535 2.85 38.04 -27.27
CA GLU A 535 1.75 37.30 -26.66
C GLU A 535 1.95 35.79 -26.81
N TYR A 536 1.62 35.05 -25.75
CA TYR A 536 1.69 33.59 -25.71
C TYR A 536 0.33 33.05 -25.27
N ILE A 537 -0.36 32.39 -26.19
CA ILE A 537 -1.70 31.84 -25.96
C ILE A 537 -1.59 30.42 -25.38
N ASP A 538 -0.87 29.53 -26.06
CA ASP A 538 -0.66 28.15 -25.60
C ASP A 538 0.63 27.50 -26.18
N CYS A 539 0.85 26.22 -25.88
CA CYS A 539 2.04 25.46 -26.25
C CYS A 539 2.12 25.02 -27.72
N HIS A 540 1.07 25.24 -28.50
CA HIS A 540 0.98 24.92 -29.93
C HIS A 540 1.03 26.17 -30.82
N HIS A 541 0.68 27.34 -30.28
CA HIS A 541 0.82 28.61 -30.98
C HIS A 541 2.28 28.87 -31.38
N LYS A 542 2.44 29.27 -32.64
CA LYS A 542 3.75 29.61 -33.19
C LYS A 542 4.12 31.02 -32.74
N LEU A 543 5.31 31.14 -32.19
CA LEU A 543 5.94 32.41 -31.91
C LEU A 543 6.95 32.70 -33.02
N SER A 544 7.19 33.98 -33.29
CA SER A 544 8.17 34.44 -34.25
C SER A 544 9.51 34.64 -33.54
N TRP A 545 10.56 34.05 -34.08
CA TRP A 545 11.91 34.02 -33.52
C TRP A 545 12.89 34.68 -34.48
N GLN A 546 13.97 35.24 -33.95
CA GLN A 546 15.07 35.81 -34.70
C GLN A 546 16.40 35.30 -34.12
N CYS A 547 17.33 34.84 -34.95
CA CYS A 547 18.67 34.46 -34.48
C CYS A 547 19.65 35.64 -34.51
N GLU A 548 20.84 35.44 -33.95
CA GLU A 548 21.94 36.41 -33.97
C GLU A 548 22.35 36.88 -35.38
N PHE A 549 22.19 36.03 -36.40
CA PHE A 549 22.47 36.36 -37.80
C PHE A 549 21.31 37.06 -38.52
N GLY A 550 20.22 37.39 -37.81
CA GLY A 550 19.08 38.13 -38.33
C GLY A 550 17.98 37.29 -38.99
N HIS A 551 18.16 35.98 -39.18
CA HIS A 551 17.13 35.12 -39.77
C HIS A 551 15.91 34.99 -38.86
N THR A 552 14.72 35.10 -39.44
CA THR A 552 13.44 35.02 -38.72
C THR A 552 12.65 33.77 -39.11
N TRP A 553 12.05 33.09 -38.13
CA TRP A 553 11.19 31.92 -38.38
C TRP A 553 10.10 31.74 -37.33
N ASP A 554 9.05 31.02 -37.68
CA ASP A 554 7.93 30.72 -36.78
C ASP A 554 8.01 29.30 -36.21
N ALA A 555 7.98 29.18 -34.88
CA ALA A 555 7.99 27.90 -34.18
C ALA A 555 7.28 27.98 -32.83
N SER A 556 6.70 26.87 -32.36
CA SER A 556 6.15 26.83 -31.01
C SER A 556 7.25 26.72 -29.95
N LEU A 557 7.01 27.28 -28.76
CA LEU A 557 7.94 27.26 -27.63
C LEU A 557 8.35 25.84 -27.21
N THR A 558 7.41 24.89 -27.29
CA THR A 558 7.66 23.47 -27.03
C THR A 558 8.65 22.88 -28.03
N ARG A 559 8.49 23.23 -29.32
CA ARG A 559 9.41 22.79 -30.37
C ARG A 559 10.79 23.40 -30.17
N ILE A 560 10.89 24.68 -29.83
CA ILE A 560 12.16 25.34 -29.53
C ILE A 560 12.87 24.68 -28.35
N LYS A 561 12.15 24.33 -27.28
CA LYS A 561 12.71 23.67 -26.09
C LYS A 561 13.30 22.28 -26.38
N HIS A 562 12.69 21.54 -27.30
CA HIS A 562 13.06 20.16 -27.62
C HIS A 562 13.82 20.00 -28.95
N SER A 563 14.00 21.08 -29.71
CA SER A 563 14.70 21.05 -31.00
C SER A 563 16.21 20.95 -30.81
N LYS A 564 16.84 20.11 -31.64
CA LYS A 564 18.31 20.03 -31.77
C LYS A 564 18.91 21.17 -32.60
N SER A 565 18.08 21.93 -33.32
CA SER A 565 18.49 23.06 -34.16
C SER A 565 17.74 24.33 -33.77
N TRP A 566 18.49 25.40 -33.55
CA TRP A 566 17.96 26.71 -33.18
C TRP A 566 17.32 27.42 -34.38
N CYS A 567 18.12 27.76 -35.39
CA CYS A 567 17.68 28.43 -36.63
C CYS A 567 17.80 27.47 -37.84
N PRO A 568 16.74 27.28 -38.64
CA PRO A 568 16.76 26.39 -39.80
C PRO A 568 17.72 26.87 -40.91
N GLU A 569 17.85 28.18 -41.11
CA GLU A 569 18.77 28.74 -42.12
C GLU A 569 20.23 28.62 -41.70
N CYS A 570 20.56 28.89 -40.44
CA CYS A 570 21.90 28.65 -39.91
C CYS A 570 22.31 27.18 -40.00
N LEU A 571 21.36 26.26 -39.84
CA LEU A 571 21.59 24.82 -40.02
C LEU A 571 21.85 24.46 -41.48
N LEU A 572 21.16 25.08 -42.43
CA LEU A 572 21.38 24.89 -43.87
C LEU A 572 22.76 25.42 -44.29
N ILE A 573 23.12 26.63 -43.86
CA ILE A 573 24.42 27.26 -44.17
C ILE A 573 25.58 26.43 -43.61
N SER A 574 25.47 25.92 -42.38
CA SER A 574 26.49 25.05 -41.78
C SER A 574 26.62 23.69 -42.48
N ARG A 575 25.54 23.14 -43.03
CA ARG A 575 25.55 21.91 -43.84
C ARG A 575 26.13 22.10 -45.25
N ILE A 576 26.02 23.30 -45.83
CA ILE A 576 26.60 23.60 -47.15
C ILE A 576 28.10 23.86 -47.03
N LYS A 577 28.56 24.57 -45.98
CA LYS A 577 29.99 24.79 -45.71
C LYS A 577 30.74 23.47 -45.49
N SER A 578 30.16 22.54 -44.72
CA SER A 578 30.79 21.22 -44.49
C SER A 578 30.92 20.37 -45.76
N ARG A 579 30.03 20.56 -46.75
CA ARG A 579 30.04 19.86 -48.04
C ARG A 579 31.05 20.46 -49.03
N ALA A 580 31.28 21.78 -48.98
CA ALA A 580 32.31 22.47 -49.75
C ALA A 580 33.73 22.14 -49.25
N ASP A 581 33.93 22.07 -47.94
CA ASP A 581 35.19 21.65 -47.32
C ASP A 581 35.53 20.18 -47.61
N TRP A 582 34.52 19.31 -47.72
CA TRP A 582 34.70 17.91 -48.13
C TRP A 582 35.19 17.77 -49.58
N ARG A 583 34.72 18.61 -50.51
CA ARG A 583 35.16 18.60 -51.93
C ARG A 583 36.60 19.09 -52.12
N LYS A 584 37.09 20.04 -51.30
CA LYS A 584 38.49 20.51 -51.34
C LYS A 584 39.48 19.45 -50.85
N LYS A 585 39.12 18.64 -49.85
CA LYS A 585 39.98 17.55 -49.34
C LYS A 585 40.17 16.39 -50.32
N LYS A 586 39.25 16.19 -51.26
CA LYS A 586 39.31 15.05 -52.22
C LYS A 586 40.26 15.26 -53.41
N LYS A 587 40.74 16.50 -53.67
CA LYS A 587 41.65 16.80 -54.79
C LYS A 587 43.15 16.65 -54.48
N ASN A 588 43.53 16.38 -53.22
CA ASN A 588 44.94 16.42 -52.78
C ASN A 588 45.52 15.07 -52.32
N VAL A 589 45.01 13.94 -52.81
CA VAL A 589 45.63 12.62 -52.53
C VAL A 589 45.86 11.89 -53.86
N ARG A 590 47.05 12.10 -54.45
CA ARG A 590 47.66 11.14 -55.39
C ARG A 590 48.44 10.13 -54.56
N VAL A 591 48.16 8.85 -54.75
CA VAL A 591 48.89 7.72 -54.15
C VAL A 591 49.95 7.27 -55.16
N PRO A 592 51.24 7.12 -54.82
CA PRO A 592 52.23 6.49 -55.69
C PRO A 592 52.06 4.96 -55.68
N LEU A 593 52.23 4.32 -56.85
CA LEU A 593 52.31 2.87 -57.01
C LEU A 593 53.67 2.34 -56.54
N PHE A 594 53.59 1.29 -55.72
CA PHE A 594 54.47 0.10 -55.56
C PHE A 594 56.00 0.26 -55.50
N ILE A 595 56.64 -0.41 -54.53
CA ILE A 595 57.05 -1.83 -54.61
C ILE A 595 56.91 -2.44 -53.21
#